data_AF-A0A1B0C2L0-F1
#
_entry.id   AF-A0A1B0C2L0-F1
#
_cell.length_a   1.000
_cell.length_b   1.000
_cell.length_c   1.000
_cell.angle_alpha   90.00
_cell.angle_beta   90.00
_cell.angle_gamma   90.00
#
_symmetry.space_group_name_H-M   'P 1'
#
loop_
_entity.id
_entity.type
_entity.pdbx_description
1 polymer ?
#
loop_
_entity_poly.entity_id
_entity_poly.type
_entity_poly.pdbx_seq_one_letter_code
_entity_poly.pdbx_strand_id
1 'polypeptide(L)'
;MRKNLYTNVFVNEVRKEVFKDSVTKPQKKMLIISNFVRSLGPLDDVDTESEVNLLKHAGPHSKFSEGFLNCLPNMPWTIAPEIIYLVPDYAACVDLRGINICSVDPPGCTVLTMPYIVANY
;
A
#
# COMPACT_ATOMS: atom_id res chain seq x y z
N MET A 1 24.78 24.83 12.47
CA MET A 1 23.32 24.62 12.48
C MET A 1 22.95 23.79 11.26
N ARG A 2 22.59 22.51 11.43
CA ARG A 2 22.04 21.71 10.33
C ARG A 2 20.64 22.24 10.06
N LYS A 3 20.38 22.74 8.85
CA LYS A 3 19.03 23.16 8.45
C LYS A 3 18.17 21.88 8.45
N ASN A 4 17.01 21.91 9.10
CA ASN A 4 16.04 20.81 9.01
C ASN A 4 15.55 20.76 7.56
N LEU A 5 16.13 19.84 6.78
CA LEU A 5 15.75 19.60 5.39
C LEU A 5 14.64 18.55 5.38
N TYR A 6 13.62 18.78 4.56
CA TYR A 6 12.42 17.94 4.46
C TYR A 6 12.18 17.51 3.00
N THR A 7 11.58 16.34 2.83
CA THR A 7 11.13 15.85 1.52
C THR A 7 9.72 16.36 1.21
N ASN A 8 9.55 17.00 0.06
CA ASN A 8 8.31 17.63 -0.37
C ASN A 8 7.75 16.96 -1.64
N VAL A 9 6.42 16.81 -1.70
CA VAL A 9 5.70 16.30 -2.87
C VAL A 9 5.02 17.43 -3.63
N PHE A 10 5.17 17.42 -4.95
CA PHE A 10 4.56 18.38 -5.88
C PHE A 10 3.69 17.63 -6.89
N VAL A 11 2.54 18.21 -7.27
CA VAL A 11 1.60 17.63 -8.25
C VAL A 11 1.46 18.54 -9.48
N ASN A 12 1.38 17.88 -10.63
CA ASN A 12 1.09 18.38 -11.99
C ASN A 12 2.01 19.48 -12.55
N GLU A 13 2.58 19.19 -13.72
CA GLU A 13 3.35 20.13 -14.52
C GLU A 13 2.40 21.06 -15.29
N VAL A 14 2.32 22.34 -14.91
CA VAL A 14 1.75 23.37 -15.79
C VAL A 14 2.90 24.08 -16.50
N ARG A 15 3.05 23.84 -17.81
CA ARG A 15 3.98 24.60 -18.65
C ARG A 15 3.41 26.00 -18.86
N LYS A 16 4.01 27.02 -18.24
CA LYS A 16 3.71 28.42 -18.55
C LYS A 16 4.91 29.06 -19.22
N GLU A 17 4.68 29.73 -20.35
CA GLU A 17 5.67 30.58 -20.99
C GLU A 17 5.71 31.91 -20.22
N VAL A 18 6.84 32.18 -19.56
CA VAL A 18 7.03 33.45 -18.85
C VAL A 18 7.97 34.32 -19.67
N PHE A 19 7.46 35.44 -20.14
CA PHE A 19 8.28 36.50 -20.71
C PHE A 19 8.82 37.37 -19.56
N LYS A 20 10.15 37.47 -19.45
CA LYS A 20 10.76 38.49 -18.61
C LYS A 20 11.07 39.70 -19.48
N ASP A 21 10.55 40.85 -19.09
CA ASP A 21 10.86 42.14 -19.70
C ASP A 21 12.29 42.55 -19.30
N SER A 22 13.27 42.02 -20.02
CA SER A 22 14.61 42.61 -20.06
C SER A 22 14.62 43.68 -21.15
N VAL A 23 14.99 44.91 -20.77
CA VAL A 23 15.12 46.12 -21.62
C VAL A 23 15.91 45.86 -22.93
N THR A 24 16.68 44.78 -22.98
CA THR A 24 17.31 44.24 -24.18
C THR A 24 16.82 42.82 -24.47
N LYS A 25 15.82 42.72 -25.36
CA LYS A 25 15.27 41.51 -25.99
C LYS A 25 14.53 40.52 -25.06
N PRO A 26 13.26 40.15 -25.34
CA PRO A 26 12.51 39.21 -24.51
C PRO A 26 13.14 37.81 -24.60
N GLN A 27 13.57 37.26 -23.47
CA GLN A 27 14.02 35.88 -23.38
C GLN A 27 12.84 34.98 -23.00
N LYS A 28 12.50 34.03 -23.87
CA LYS A 28 11.51 32.99 -23.60
C LYS A 28 12.11 32.00 -22.60
N LYS A 29 11.70 32.05 -21.34
CA LYS A 29 12.06 31.03 -20.34
C LYS A 29 10.88 30.11 -20.10
N MET A 30 11.09 28.81 -20.34
CA MET A 30 10.12 27.78 -20.01
C MET A 30 10.32 27.42 -18.53
N LEU A 31 9.33 27.73 -17.71
CA LEU A 31 9.30 27.38 -16.29
C LEU A 31 8.19 26.36 -16.08
N ILE A 32 8.53 25.27 -15.38
CA ILE A 32 7.55 24.31 -14.89
C ILE A 32 7.05 24.86 -13.56
N ILE A 33 5.79 25.25 -13.52
CA ILE A 33 5.13 25.61 -12.26
C ILE A 33 4.51 24.34 -11.72
N SER A 34 4.95 23.94 -10.53
CA SER A 34 4.40 22.80 -9.80
C SER A 34 3.67 23.31 -8.57
N ASN A 35 2.53 22.67 -8.24
CA ASN A 35 1.81 22.98 -7.02
C ASN A 35 2.33 22.09 -5.91
N PHE A 36 2.73 22.71 -4.80
CA PHE A 36 3.07 21.99 -3.59
C PHE A 36 1.83 21.30 -3.03
N VAL A 37 1.96 20.03 -2.62
CA VAL A 37 0.87 19.25 -2.04
C VAL A 37 1.08 19.05 -0.54
N ARG A 38 2.19 18.43 -0.15
CA ARG A 38 2.53 18.19 1.26
C ARG A 38 4.02 17.92 1.46
N SER A 39 4.47 18.13 2.70
CA SER A 39 5.76 17.63 3.21
C SER A 39 5.55 16.23 3.77
N LEU A 40 6.49 15.32 3.54
CA LEU A 40 6.45 13.93 4.03
C LEU A 40 7.13 13.82 5.40
N GLY A 41 8.38 14.27 5.48
CA GLY A 41 9.19 14.17 6.68
C GLY A 41 10.64 14.60 6.47
N PRO A 42 11.50 14.47 7.49
CA PRO A 42 12.92 14.82 7.41
C PRO A 42 13.66 13.99 6.36
N LEU A 43 14.71 14.56 5.78
CA LEU A 43 15.66 13.76 4.99
C LEU A 43 16.35 12.71 5.87
N ASP A 44 16.69 11.56 5.27
CA ASP A 44 17.34 10.40 5.91
C ASP A 44 16.51 9.69 6.99
N ASP A 45 15.19 9.95 7.05
CA ASP A 45 14.25 9.22 7.90
C ASP A 45 13.70 7.98 7.17
N VAL A 46 13.71 6.82 7.84
CA VAL A 46 13.37 5.53 7.21
C VAL A 46 11.93 5.48 6.73
N ASP A 47 11.00 6.02 7.52
CA ASP A 47 9.58 6.06 7.18
C ASP A 47 9.33 7.01 6.00
N THR A 48 9.98 8.17 6.03
CA THR A 48 9.94 9.17 4.95
C THR A 48 10.48 8.59 3.63
N GLU A 49 11.66 7.96 3.65
CA GLU A 49 12.25 7.37 2.45
C GLU A 49 11.43 6.18 1.92
N SER A 50 10.80 5.42 2.82
CA SER A 50 9.88 4.34 2.44
C SER A 50 8.64 4.88 1.73
N GLU A 51 8.02 5.94 2.27
CA GLU A 51 6.85 6.58 1.64
C GLU A 51 7.22 7.19 0.28
N VAL A 52 8.38 7.87 0.19
CA VAL A 52 8.92 8.40 -1.07
C VAL A 52 9.10 7.28 -2.09
N ASN A 53 9.60 6.12 -1.68
CA ASN A 53 9.80 4.97 -2.55
C ASN A 53 8.46 4.41 -3.07
N LEU A 54 7.47 4.27 -2.18
CA LEU A 54 6.11 3.82 -2.54
C LEU A 54 5.42 4.79 -3.51
N LEU A 55 5.61 6.10 -3.32
CA LEU A 55 5.07 7.13 -4.20
C LEU A 55 5.74 7.16 -5.59
N LYS A 56 7.03 6.85 -5.68
CA LYS A 56 7.80 6.87 -6.94
C LYS A 56 7.53 5.66 -7.83
N HIS A 57 7.49 4.47 -7.27
CA HIS A 57 7.46 3.21 -8.03
C HIS A 57 6.07 2.55 -8.09
N ALA A 58 5.06 3.21 -7.49
CA ALA A 58 3.62 3.00 -7.67
C ALA A 58 3.04 1.64 -7.27
N GLY A 59 2.49 1.62 -6.05
CA GLY A 59 1.28 0.86 -5.70
C GLY A 59 0.40 1.72 -4.77
N PRO A 60 -0.94 1.60 -4.84
CA PRO A 60 -1.81 2.23 -3.85
C PRO A 60 -1.46 1.64 -2.47
N HIS A 61 -0.92 2.47 -1.58
CA HIS A 61 -0.49 2.11 -0.22
C HIS A 61 -1.35 2.81 0.85
N SER A 62 -2.42 3.47 0.43
CA SER A 62 -3.42 4.03 1.33
C SER A 62 -4.12 2.92 2.10
N LYS A 63 -4.54 3.22 3.34
CA LYS A 63 -5.38 2.32 4.13
C LYS A 63 -6.68 2.00 3.39
N PHE A 64 -7.23 0.82 3.64
CA PHE A 64 -8.56 0.46 3.16
C PHE A 64 -9.62 1.44 3.70
N SER A 65 -10.64 1.72 2.87
CA SER A 65 -11.75 2.60 3.26
C SER A 65 -12.64 1.92 4.30
N GLU A 66 -13.38 2.72 5.07
CA GLU A 66 -14.34 2.20 6.05
C GLU A 66 -15.43 1.34 5.39
N GLY A 67 -15.89 1.74 4.20
CA GLY A 67 -16.82 0.94 3.41
C GLY A 67 -16.29 -0.45 3.04
N PHE A 68 -14.98 -0.58 2.78
CA PHE A 68 -14.35 -1.87 2.53
C PHE A 68 -14.21 -2.68 3.83
N LEU A 69 -13.83 -2.04 4.94
CA LEU A 69 -13.72 -2.70 6.24
C LEU A 69 -15.07 -3.26 6.72
N ASN A 70 -16.18 -2.60 6.38
CA ASN A 70 -17.53 -3.09 6.67
C ASN A 70 -17.95 -4.34 5.89
N CYS A 71 -17.21 -4.72 4.85
CA CYS A 71 -17.40 -5.98 4.13
C CYS A 71 -16.67 -7.16 4.80
N LEU A 72 -15.83 -6.91 5.80
CA LEU A 72 -15.13 -7.96 6.52
C LEU A 72 -16.12 -8.73 7.42
N PRO A 73 -15.88 -10.04 7.64
CA PRO A 73 -16.68 -10.80 8.59
C PRO A 73 -16.52 -10.25 10.01
N ASN A 74 -17.56 -10.39 10.82
CA ASN A 74 -17.49 -10.06 12.25
C ASN A 74 -16.51 -10.99 12.97
N MET A 75 -15.75 -10.42 13.92
CA MET A 75 -14.79 -11.15 14.74
C MET A 75 -15.32 -11.38 16.17
N PRO A 76 -15.01 -12.51 16.83
CA PRO A 76 -14.21 -13.63 16.32
C PRO A 76 -14.97 -14.46 15.28
N TRP A 77 -14.34 -14.77 14.15
CA TRP A 77 -14.92 -15.62 13.14
C TRP A 77 -14.61 -17.10 13.44
N THR A 78 -15.64 -17.93 13.49
CA THR A 78 -15.51 -19.37 13.75
C THR A 78 -16.44 -20.17 12.82
N ILE A 79 -16.04 -21.40 12.50
CA ILE A 79 -16.88 -22.36 11.75
C ILE A 79 -17.94 -22.91 12.71
N ALA A 80 -19.10 -22.27 12.76
CA ALA A 80 -20.25 -22.72 13.54
C ALA A 80 -21.04 -23.81 12.77
N PRO A 81 -21.75 -24.73 13.44
CA PRO A 81 -22.53 -25.78 12.76
C PRO A 81 -23.52 -25.24 11.73
N GLU A 82 -24.07 -24.05 11.97
CA GLU A 82 -25.05 -23.38 11.11
C GLU A 82 -24.45 -22.91 9.77
N ILE A 83 -23.12 -22.82 9.66
CA ILE A 83 -22.44 -22.33 8.46
C ILE A 83 -22.72 -23.19 7.22
N ILE A 84 -23.03 -24.48 7.43
CA ILE A 84 -23.42 -25.42 6.37
C ILE A 84 -24.68 -24.97 5.61
N TYR A 85 -25.53 -24.15 6.25
CA TYR A 85 -26.75 -23.60 5.66
C TYR A 85 -26.59 -22.15 5.17
N LEU A 86 -25.55 -21.45 5.61
CA LEU A 86 -25.33 -20.03 5.31
C LEU A 86 -24.38 -19.79 4.14
N VAL A 87 -23.48 -20.74 3.86
CA VAL A 87 -22.48 -20.63 2.79
C VAL A 87 -22.87 -21.57 1.65
N PRO A 88 -23.22 -21.02 0.47
CA PRO A 88 -23.41 -21.82 -0.73
C PRO A 88 -22.18 -22.70 -0.98
N ASP A 89 -22.41 -23.94 -1.40
CA ASP A 89 -21.37 -24.92 -1.70
C ASP A 89 -20.51 -25.42 -0.53
N TYR A 90 -20.81 -25.04 0.72
CA TYR A 90 -20.10 -25.60 1.89
C TYR A 90 -20.24 -27.14 1.96
N ALA A 91 -21.38 -27.67 1.53
CA ALA A 91 -21.61 -29.11 1.45
C ALA A 91 -20.68 -29.84 0.47
N ALA A 92 -20.08 -29.13 -0.49
CA ALA A 92 -19.07 -29.68 -1.40
C ALA A 92 -17.65 -29.62 -0.82
N CYS A 93 -17.42 -28.93 0.30
CA CYS A 93 -16.12 -28.89 0.95
C CYS A 93 -15.78 -30.25 1.58
N VAL A 94 -14.55 -30.72 1.32
CA VAL A 94 -14.03 -31.95 1.89
C VAL A 94 -13.39 -31.66 3.25
N ASP A 95 -13.77 -32.41 4.28
CA ASP A 95 -13.14 -32.32 5.59
C ASP A 95 -11.80 -33.07 5.61
N LEU A 96 -10.70 -32.31 5.73
CA LEU A 96 -9.33 -32.81 5.80
C LEU A 96 -8.70 -32.66 7.20
N ARG A 97 -9.49 -32.33 8.23
CA ARG A 97 -8.97 -32.07 9.59
C ARG A 97 -8.29 -33.29 10.24
N GLY A 98 -8.53 -34.50 9.73
CA GLY A 98 -7.87 -35.73 10.17
C GLY A 98 -6.49 -35.98 9.52
N ILE A 99 -6.03 -35.10 8.62
CA ILE A 99 -4.76 -35.25 7.89
C ILE A 99 -3.66 -34.42 8.56
N ASN A 100 -2.45 -34.97 8.61
CA ASN A 100 -1.27 -34.25 9.07
C ASN A 100 -0.85 -33.21 8.03
N ILE A 101 -1.04 -31.93 8.37
CA ILE A 101 -0.71 -30.78 7.51
C ILE A 101 0.24 -29.87 8.28
N CYS A 102 1.31 -29.40 7.63
CA CYS A 102 2.25 -28.43 8.20
C CYS A 102 2.49 -27.23 7.27
N SER A 103 2.82 -26.09 7.85
CA SER A 103 3.29 -24.90 7.12
C SER A 103 4.75 -24.68 7.47
N VAL A 104 5.57 -24.29 6.49
CA VAL A 104 6.99 -23.99 6.68
C VAL A 104 7.22 -22.55 6.27
N ASP A 105 7.29 -21.67 7.26
CA ASP A 105 7.32 -20.22 7.06
C ASP A 105 8.55 -19.58 7.68
N PRO A 106 9.05 -18.46 7.13
CA PRO A 106 10.11 -17.67 7.75
C PRO A 106 9.70 -17.13 9.13
N PRO A 107 10.69 -16.85 10.02
CA PRO A 107 10.40 -16.20 11.30
C PRO A 107 9.75 -14.83 11.09
N GLY A 108 8.68 -14.54 11.85
CA GLY A 108 7.93 -13.27 11.75
C GLY A 108 6.85 -13.24 10.67
N CYS A 109 6.55 -14.37 10.02
CA CYS A 109 5.45 -14.46 9.06
C CYS A 109 4.09 -14.20 9.72
N THR A 110 3.32 -13.26 9.19
CA THR A 110 1.97 -12.89 9.67
C THR A 110 0.83 -13.42 8.79
N VAL A 111 1.15 -13.92 7.59
CA VAL A 111 0.19 -14.42 6.61
C VAL A 111 0.66 -15.77 6.08
N LEU A 112 -0.07 -16.84 6.41
CA LEU A 112 0.22 -18.21 5.96
C LEU A 112 -0.59 -18.50 4.70
N THR A 113 0.05 -18.93 3.61
CA THR A 113 -0.63 -19.11 2.31
C THR A 113 -0.51 -20.52 1.72
N MET A 114 0.47 -21.33 2.16
CA MET A 114 0.78 -22.62 1.54
C MET A 114 1.04 -23.70 2.59
N PRO A 115 0.00 -24.39 3.06
CA PRO A 115 0.17 -25.61 3.84
C PRO A 115 0.61 -26.78 2.94
N TYR A 116 1.47 -27.65 3.44
CA TYR A 116 1.88 -28.90 2.82
C TYR A 116 1.27 -30.09 3.57
N ILE A 117 0.75 -31.07 2.83
CA ILE A 117 0.35 -32.35 3.40
C ILE A 117 1.62 -33.13 3.72
N VAL A 118 1.78 -33.52 4.99
CA VAL A 118 2.85 -34.41 5.42
C VAL A 118 2.41 -35.83 5.09
N ALA A 119 2.98 -36.41 4.04
CA ALA A 119 2.86 -37.84 3.84
C ALA A 119 3.56 -38.55 5.01
N ASN A 120 2.79 -39.26 5.84
CA ASN A 120 3.36 -40.12 6.87
C ASN A 120 4.19 -41.20 6.15
N TYR A 121 5.50 -41.24 6.41
CA TYR A 121 6.37 -42.35 6.06
C TYR A 121 6.24 -43.47 7.09
#